data_AF-A0A7W1BQZ7-F1
#
_entry.id   AF-A0A7W1BQZ7-F1
#
_cell.length_a   1.000
_cell.length_b   1.000
_cell.length_c   1.000
_cell.angle_alpha   90.00
_cell.angle_beta   90.00
_cell.angle_gamma   90.00
#
_symmetry.space_group_name_H-M   'P 1'
#
loop_
_entity.id
_entity.type
_entity.pdbx_description
1 polymer ?
#
loop_
_entity_poly.entity_id
_entity_poly.type
_entity_poly.pdbx_seq_one_letter_code
_entity_poly.pdbx_strand_id
1 'polypeptide(L)'
;MRTVAYYKGCLASLSAKELDTSTQALAPKVGLELVELEAVTCCGAGDIHEAEPDYYLHLNSRILRVRGGDRNHSLSGLTSAR
;
A
#
# COMPACT_ATOMS: atom_id res chain seq x y z
N MET A 1 5.71 18.26 9.56
CA MET A 1 5.20 17.47 8.42
C MET A 1 5.52 16.01 8.69
N ARG A 2 4.54 15.11 8.61
CA ARG A 2 4.70 13.67 8.91
C ARG A 2 4.65 12.87 7.61
N THR A 3 5.67 12.06 7.39
CA THR A 3 5.76 11.18 6.21
C THR A 3 5.02 9.87 6.49
N VAL A 4 4.21 9.42 5.53
CA VAL A 4 3.40 8.20 5.64
C VAL A 4 3.50 7.37 4.36
N ALA A 5 3.49 6.06 4.51
CA ALA A 5 3.38 5.12 3.39
C ALA A 5 1.98 5.21 2.78
N TYR A 6 1.91 5.43 1.48
CA TYR A 6 0.69 5.63 0.74
C TYR A 6 0.37 4.42 -0.15
N TYR A 7 -0.57 3.60 0.34
CA TYR A 7 -1.17 2.50 -0.40
C TYR A 7 -2.44 3.00 -1.10
N LYS A 8 -2.36 3.26 -2.41
CA LYS A 8 -3.50 3.75 -3.20
C LYS A 8 -4.52 2.66 -3.58
N GLY A 9 -4.11 1.40 -3.53
CA GLY A 9 -4.94 0.25 -3.94
C GLY A 9 -5.33 0.28 -5.42
N CYS A 10 -6.19 -0.66 -5.86
CA CYS A 10 -6.59 -0.79 -7.26
C CYS A 10 -7.53 0.33 -7.73
N LEU A 11 -8.44 0.80 -6.87
CA LEU A 11 -9.49 1.76 -7.23
C LEU A 11 -8.89 3.12 -7.61
N ALA A 12 -8.09 3.70 -6.72
CA ALA A 12 -7.46 5.00 -6.97
C ALA A 12 -6.40 4.93 -8.09
N SER A 13 -5.83 3.74 -8.36
CA SER A 13 -4.89 3.53 -9.47
C SER A 13 -5.55 3.46 -10.86
N LEU A 14 -6.79 2.96 -10.93
CA LEU A 14 -7.41 2.56 -12.20
C LEU A 14 -8.68 3.35 -12.50
N SER A 15 -9.78 3.05 -11.81
CA SER A 15 -11.13 3.53 -12.17
C SER A 15 -11.53 4.82 -11.46
N ALA A 16 -10.87 5.19 -10.36
CA ALA A 16 -11.14 6.41 -9.59
C ALA A 16 -9.88 7.26 -9.41
N LYS A 17 -9.20 7.61 -10.50
CA LYS A 17 -7.94 8.38 -10.48
C LYS A 17 -8.06 9.73 -9.77
N GLU A 18 -9.23 10.36 -9.81
CA GLU A 18 -9.51 11.61 -9.09
C GLU A 18 -9.35 11.46 -7.57
N LEU A 19 -9.56 10.26 -7.02
CA LEU A 19 -9.32 9.98 -5.60
C LEU A 19 -7.83 10.08 -5.26
N ASP A 20 -6.96 9.59 -6.14
CA ASP A 20 -5.51 9.71 -5.96
C ASP A 20 -5.07 11.19 -6.07
N THR A 21 -5.49 11.87 -7.14
CA THR A 21 -5.18 13.28 -7.38
C THR A 21 -5.60 14.17 -6.22
N SER A 22 -6.84 14.00 -5.73
CA SER A 22 -7.36 14.79 -4.61
C SER A 22 -6.65 14.48 -3.30
N THR A 23 -6.31 13.22 -3.03
CA THR A 23 -5.58 12.81 -1.82
C THR A 23 -4.17 13.43 -1.81
N GLN A 24 -3.45 13.37 -2.93
CA GLN A 24 -2.13 13.98 -3.05
C GLN A 24 -2.17 15.51 -2.92
N ALA A 25 -3.19 16.17 -3.48
CA ALA A 25 -3.35 17.62 -3.37
C ALA A 25 -3.69 18.11 -1.95
N LEU A 26 -4.40 17.29 -1.17
CA LEU A 26 -4.81 17.62 0.20
C LEU A 26 -3.77 17.25 1.25
N ALA A 27 -2.96 16.22 1.02
CA ALA A 27 -1.98 15.73 2.01
C ALA A 27 -1.05 16.82 2.58
N PRO A 28 -0.44 17.72 1.77
CA PRO A 28 0.40 18.79 2.30
C PRO A 28 -0.36 19.77 3.20
N LYS A 29 -1.65 20.00 2.93
CA LYS A 29 -2.50 20.93 3.70
C LYS A 29 -2.79 20.42 5.11
N VAL A 30 -2.77 19.10 5.30
CA VAL A 30 -2.91 18.44 6.61
C VAL A 30 -1.55 18.04 7.21
N GLY A 31 -0.44 18.54 6.63
CA GLY A 31 0.91 18.30 7.12
C GLY A 31 1.42 16.88 6.87
N LEU A 32 0.95 16.21 5.82
CA LEU A 32 1.39 14.87 5.41
C LEU A 32 2.23 14.91 4.13
N GLU A 33 3.25 14.05 4.10
CA GLU A 33 3.99 13.69 2.89
C GLU A 33 3.70 12.23 2.56
N LEU A 34 3.23 11.96 1.33
CA LEU A 34 2.83 10.63 0.89
C LEU A 34 3.99 9.95 0.15
N VAL A 35 4.46 8.82 0.66
CA VAL A 35 5.44 7.96 -0.02
C VAL A 35 4.71 6.77 -0.62
N GLU A 36 4.55 6.77 -1.94
CA GLU A 36 3.86 5.68 -2.64
C GLU A 36 4.55 4.33 -2.39
N LEU A 37 3.73 3.32 -2.08
CA LEU A 37 4.20 1.94 -1.97
C LEU A 37 4.24 1.27 -3.34
N GLU A 38 5.45 0.87 -3.77
CA GLU A 38 5.66 0.07 -4.98
C GLU A 38 5.46 -1.44 -4.71
N ALA A 39 5.17 -2.24 -5.74
CA ALA A 39 5.03 -3.70 -5.67
C ALA A 39 3.93 -4.26 -4.72
N VAL A 40 2.92 -3.44 -4.42
CA VAL A 40 1.75 -3.83 -3.62
C VAL A 40 0.77 -4.73 -4.39
N THR A 41 0.04 -5.56 -3.66
CA THR A 41 -1.05 -6.40 -4.19
C THR A 41 -2.40 -5.78 -3.89
N CYS A 42 -3.47 -6.33 -4.49
CA CYS A 42 -4.84 -6.04 -4.09
C CYS A 42 -5.04 -6.37 -2.59
N CYS A 43 -5.85 -5.58 -1.89
CA CYS A 43 -6.22 -5.81 -0.50
C CYS A 43 -7.27 -6.93 -0.32
N GLY A 44 -7.86 -7.43 -1.40
CA GLY A 44 -8.87 -8.49 -1.35
C GLY A 44 -10.25 -8.04 -0.89
N ALA A 45 -10.53 -6.73 -0.87
CA ALA A 45 -11.87 -6.23 -0.55
C ALA A 45 -12.90 -6.70 -1.60
N GLY A 46 -14.10 -7.08 -1.14
CA GLY A 46 -15.15 -7.69 -1.97
C GLY A 46 -15.17 -9.21 -1.81
N ASP A 47 -15.14 -9.93 -2.92
CA ASP A 47 -15.36 -11.38 -2.96
C ASP A 47 -14.36 -12.18 -2.10
N ILE A 48 -13.06 -11.81 -2.10
CA ILE A 48 -12.04 -12.54 -1.33
C ILE A 48 -12.26 -12.36 0.18
N HIS A 49 -12.64 -11.16 0.61
CA HIS A 49 -12.93 -10.89 2.02
C HIS A 49 -14.11 -11.72 2.54
N GLU A 50 -15.11 -11.99 1.71
CA GLU A 50 -16.28 -12.77 2.08
C GLU A 50 -16.07 -14.28 1.92
N ALA A 51 -15.47 -14.71 0.80
CA ALA A 51 -15.32 -16.13 0.46
C ALA A 51 -14.13 -16.79 1.15
N GLU A 52 -13.01 -16.08 1.35
CA GLU A 52 -11.73 -16.64 1.80
C GLU A 52 -11.05 -15.75 2.87
N PRO A 53 -11.59 -15.69 4.11
CA PRO A 53 -11.08 -14.78 5.15
C PRO A 53 -9.61 -14.99 5.51
N ASP A 54 -9.14 -16.24 5.49
CA ASP A 54 -7.73 -16.55 5.74
C ASP A 54 -6.85 -16.00 4.62
N TYR A 55 -7.25 -16.15 3.36
CA TYR A 55 -6.51 -15.59 2.23
C TYR A 55 -6.52 -14.06 2.24
N TYR A 56 -7.63 -13.44 2.64
CA TYR A 56 -7.71 -12.00 2.87
C TYR A 56 -6.66 -11.53 3.89
N LEU A 57 -6.48 -12.24 5.00
CA LEU A 57 -5.44 -11.91 5.99
C LEU A 57 -4.02 -12.04 5.39
N HIS A 58 -3.78 -13.09 4.59
CA HIS A 58 -2.49 -13.28 3.91
C HIS A 58 -2.18 -12.12 2.96
N LEU A 59 -3.14 -11.67 2.16
CA LEU A 59 -2.97 -10.52 1.26
C LEU A 59 -2.61 -9.24 2.02
N ASN A 60 -3.32 -8.96 3.12
CA ASN A 60 -3.06 -7.77 3.92
C ASN A 60 -1.70 -7.83 4.62
N SER A 61 -1.30 -8.99 5.13
CA SER A 61 0.03 -9.19 5.71
C SER A 61 1.16 -8.91 4.71
N ARG A 62 0.98 -9.30 3.44
CA ARG A 62 1.92 -9.00 2.36
C ARG A 62 2.04 -7.50 2.13
N ILE A 63 0.93 -6.77 2.11
CA ILE A 63 0.93 -5.30 1.94
C ILE A 63 1.66 -4.63 3.11
N LEU A 64 1.39 -5.04 4.35
CA LEU A 64 2.05 -4.51 5.54
C LEU A 64 3.55 -4.80 5.57
N ARG A 65 4.00 -5.86 4.89
CA ARG A 65 5.43 -6.16 4.75
C ARG A 65 6.17 -5.18 3.84
N VAL A 66 5.47 -4.59 2.86
CA VAL A 66 6.05 -3.67 1.87
C VAL A 66 6.55 -2.42 2.57
N ARG A 67 7.76 -1.98 2.23
CA ARG A 67 8.35 -0.74 2.71
C ARG A 67 8.31 0.30 1.59
N GLY A 68 7.87 1.51 1.92
CA GLY A 68 7.87 2.65 1.00
C GLY A 68 9.29 3.15 0.78
N GLY A 69 9.69 3.28 -0.49
CA GLY A 69 10.96 3.87 -0.90
C GLY A 69 12.20 3.01 -0.65
N ASP A 70 12.50 2.07 -1.55
CA ASP A 70 13.87 1.89 -2.07
C ASP A 70 13.87 0.93 -3.28
N ARG A 71 14.13 1.46 -4.49
CA ARG A 71 14.24 0.66 -5.73
C ARG A 71 15.51 -0.21 -5.80
N ASN A 72 16.34 -0.23 -4.76
CA ASN A 72 17.64 -0.90 -4.80
C ASN A 72 17.98 -1.78 -3.58
N HIS A 73 17.00 -2.12 -2.74
CA HIS A 73 17.21 -3.17 -1.75
C HIS A 73 16.48 -4.43 -2.20
N SER A 74 17.21 -5.23 -2.98
CA SER A 74 16.88 -6.65 -3.16
C SER A 74 16.59 -7.28 -1.80
N LEU A 75 15.80 -8.34 -1.83
CA LEU A 75 15.26 -9.15 -0.72
C LEU A 75 16.30 -9.74 0.27
N SER A 76 17.50 -9.18 0.37
CA SER A 76 18.63 -9.61 1.19
C SER A 76 18.45 -9.42 2.71
N GLY A 77 17.53 -8.55 3.16
CA GLY A 77 17.37 -8.22 4.58
C GLY A 77 16.42 -9.12 5.39
N LEU A 78 15.87 -10.19 4.82
CA LEU A 78 14.88 -11.06 5.48
C LEU A 78 15.35 -12.48 5.79
N THR A 79 16.60 -12.83 5.49
CA THR A 79 17.17 -14.13 5.86
C THR A 79 17.70 -14.18 7.30
N SER A 80 17.63 -13.09 8.07
CA SER A 80 18.26 -13.01 9.41
C SER A 80 17.28 -12.80 10.59
N ALA A 81 16.02 -13.18 10.44
CA ALA A 81 15.14 -13.37 11.61
C ALA A 81 14.80 -14.86 11.73
N ARG A 82 15.83 -15.65 12.05
CA ARG A 82 15.72 -16.86 12.87
C ARG A 82 16.27 -16.53 14.24
#